data_AF-A0AAD5QN19-F1
#
_entry.id   AF-A0AAD5QN19-F1
#
_cell.length_a   1.000
_cell.length_b   1.000
_cell.length_c   1.000
_cell.angle_alpha   90.00
_cell.angle_beta   90.00
_cell.angle_gamma   90.00
#
_symmetry.space_group_name_H-M   'P 1'
#
loop_
_entity.id
_entity.type
_entity.pdbx_description
1 polymer ?
#
loop_
_entity_poly.entity_id
_entity_poly.type
_entity_poly.pdbx_seq_one_letter_code
_entity_poly.pdbx_strand_id
1 'polypeptide(L)'
;MAVAAIFIAQLNGVEMSFLRVISVSFTVTLAAMCSAGVPSAGLILVLTSMGLPIGDVSLLLLADRILDRVRESINVVGNAFGAVIINHHVKEDLLAYDVLHANDFDLNGK
;
A
#
# COMPACT_ATOMS: atom_id res chain seq x y z
N MET A 1 7.90 -4.66 1.00
CA MET A 1 8.33 -5.75 1.90
C MET A 1 8.98 -6.93 1.17
N ALA A 2 8.33 -7.64 0.24
CA ALA A 2 8.92 -8.84 -0.40
C ALA A 2 10.30 -8.60 -1.05
N VAL A 3 10.44 -7.56 -1.88
CA VAL A 3 11.72 -7.21 -2.54
C VAL A 3 12.82 -6.89 -1.51
N ALA A 4 12.49 -6.17 -0.43
CA ALA A 4 13.44 -5.82 0.63
C ALA A 4 13.87 -7.05 1.44
N ALA A 5 12.96 -7.98 1.73
CA ALA A 5 13.28 -9.25 2.39
C ALA A 5 14.20 -10.13 1.53
N ILE A 6 13.94 -10.21 0.23
CA ILE A 6 14.80 -10.95 -0.72
C ILE A 6 16.20 -10.31 -0.80
N PHE A 7 16.27 -8.98 -0.85
CA PHE A 7 17.54 -8.25 -0.88
C PHE A 7 18.41 -8.52 0.36
N ILE A 8 17.81 -8.53 1.56
CA ILE A 8 18.53 -8.84 2.81
C ILE A 8 18.95 -10.32 2.89
N ALA A 9 18.11 -11.24 2.40
CA ALA A 9 18.46 -12.65 2.32
C ALA A 9 19.69 -12.89 1.41
N GLN A 10 19.75 -12.19 0.27
CA GLN A 10 20.90 -12.24 -0.63
C GLN A 10 22.15 -11.60 -0.02
N LEU A 11 22.02 -10.48 0.71
CA LEU A 11 23.13 -9.86 1.44
C LEU A 11 23.73 -10.76 2.52
N ASN A 12 22.91 -11.60 3.15
CA ASN A 12 23.35 -12.58 4.16
C ASN A 12 23.86 -13.91 3.56
N GLY A 13 24.01 -14.00 2.23
CA GLY A 13 24.51 -15.21 1.57
C GLY A 13 23.53 -16.39 1.59
N VAL A 14 22.24 -16.15 1.81
CA VAL A 14 21.21 -17.19 1.76
C VAL A 14 20.89 -17.51 0.31
N GLU A 15 21.24 -18.72 -0.14
CA GLU A 15 20.83 -19.19 -1.46
C GLU A 15 19.30 -19.31 -1.55
N MET A 16 18.74 -18.49 -2.44
CA MET A 16 17.32 -18.40 -2.71
C MET A 16 17.01 -19.10 -4.04
N SER A 17 16.57 -20.36 -3.94
CA SER A 17 15.96 -21.05 -5.08
C SER A 17 14.66 -20.34 -5.49
N PHE A 18 14.28 -20.41 -6.77
CA PHE A 18 13.10 -19.74 -7.34
C PHE A 18 11.82 -20.04 -6.56
N LEU A 19 11.63 -21.29 -6.13
CA LEU A 19 10.49 -21.71 -5.29
C LEU A 19 10.47 -21.00 -3.93
N ARG A 20 11.64 -20.75 -3.34
CA ARG A 20 11.79 -20.10 -2.04
C ARG A 20 11.49 -18.60 -2.15
N VAL A 21 11.86 -17.96 -3.26
CA VAL A 21 11.52 -16.57 -3.53
C VAL A 21 10.01 -16.38 -3.62
N ILE A 22 9.31 -17.28 -4.34
CA ILE A 22 7.86 -17.20 -4.49
C ILE A 22 7.16 -17.42 -3.15
N SER A 23 7.53 -18.46 -2.39
CA SER A 23 6.90 -18.74 -1.10
C SER A 23 7.12 -17.62 -0.09
N VAL A 24 8.36 -17.11 0.03
CA VAL A 24 8.69 -15.97 0.90
C VAL A 24 7.92 -14.73 0.46
N SER A 25 7.85 -14.44 -0.84
CA SER A 25 7.08 -13.29 -1.34
C SER A 25 5.60 -13.38 -0.95
N PHE A 26 5.00 -14.56 -1.10
CA PHE A 26 3.61 -14.82 -0.68
C PHE A 26 3.43 -14.65 0.84
N THR A 27 4.27 -15.30 1.65
CA THR A 27 4.20 -15.22 3.12
C THR A 27 4.39 -13.79 3.62
N VAL A 28 5.38 -13.08 3.09
CA VAL A 28 5.66 -11.67 3.44
C VAL A 28 4.50 -10.77 3.04
N THR A 29 3.92 -10.99 1.86
CA THR A 29 2.79 -10.18 1.37
C THR A 29 1.53 -10.42 2.19
N LEU A 30 1.24 -11.68 2.55
CA LEU A 30 0.16 -12.04 3.46
C LEU A 30 0.37 -11.46 4.86
N ALA A 31 1.58 -11.59 5.42
CA ALA A 31 1.93 -10.99 6.70
C ALA A 31 1.80 -9.46 6.70
N ALA A 32 2.15 -8.80 5.58
CA ALA A 32 1.99 -7.36 5.41
C ALA A 32 0.50 -6.94 5.42
N MET A 33 -0.39 -7.72 4.83
CA MET A 33 -1.83 -7.46 4.84
C MET A 33 -2.45 -7.63 6.23
N CYS A 34 -1.91 -8.53 7.06
CA CYS A 34 -2.36 -8.76 8.44
C CYS A 34 -1.87 -7.70 9.44
N SER A 35 -0.87 -6.89 9.07
CA SER A 35 -0.27 -5.88 9.95
C SER A 35 -1.10 -4.59 9.94
N ALA A 36 -2.25 -4.61 10.60
CA ALA A 36 -3.07 -3.42 10.80
C ALA A 36 -2.28 -2.34 11.57
N GLY A 37 -1.88 -1.26 10.89
CA GLY A 37 -1.45 0.01 11.47
C GLY A 37 -0.07 0.05 12.18
N VAL A 38 0.55 -1.08 12.49
CA VAL A 38 1.86 -1.12 13.16
C VAL A 38 2.90 -1.82 12.27
N PRO A 39 3.79 -1.07 11.59
CA PRO A 39 4.78 -1.66 10.68
C PRO A 39 5.79 -2.61 11.35
N SER A 40 5.87 -2.61 12.69
CA SER A 40 6.81 -3.46 13.44
C SER A 40 6.45 -4.95 13.41
N ALA A 41 5.16 -5.31 13.37
CA ALA A 41 4.72 -6.70 13.55
C ALA A 41 5.03 -7.59 12.33
N GLY A 42 4.77 -7.10 11.12
CA GLY A 42 5.07 -7.82 9.88
C GLY A 42 6.57 -8.06 9.69
N LEU A 43 7.40 -7.09 10.07
CA LEU A 43 8.86 -7.20 9.96
C LEU A 43 9.44 -8.30 10.85
N ILE A 44 9.02 -8.34 12.12
CA ILE A 44 9.49 -9.34 13.10
C ILE A 44 9.17 -10.75 12.64
N LEU A 45 7.98 -10.97 12.06
CA LEU A 45 7.54 -12.27 11.56
C LEU A 45 8.40 -12.78 10.40
N VAL A 46 8.83 -11.88 9.52
CA VAL A 46 9.71 -12.21 8.38
C VAL A 46 11.12 -12.54 8.85
N LEU A 47 11.70 -11.72 9.73
CA LEU A 47 13.02 -12.02 10.30
C LEU A 47 13.03 -13.35 11.08
N THR A 48 11.99 -13.61 11.86
CA THR A 48 11.84 -14.87 12.60
C THR A 48 11.68 -16.06 11.66
N SER A 49 10.94 -15.91 10.56
CA SER A 49 10.78 -16.96 9.53
C SER A 49 12.06 -17.25 8.76
N MET A 50 12.98 -16.29 8.66
CA MET A 50 14.24 -16.46 7.95
C MET A 50 15.42 -16.78 8.88
N GLY A 51 15.25 -16.65 10.20
CA GLY A 51 16.28 -16.96 11.19
C GLY A 51 17.42 -15.93 11.27
N LEU A 52 17.18 -14.69 10.81
CA LEU A 52 18.21 -13.64 10.79
C LEU A 52 18.30 -12.89 12.13
N PRO A 53 19.51 -12.53 12.58
CA PRO A 53 19.72 -11.76 13.81
C PRO A 53 19.11 -10.36 13.73
N ILE A 54 18.66 -9.85 14.88
CA ILE A 54 17.94 -8.58 15.06
C ILE A 54 18.74 -7.36 14.56
N GLY A 55 20.06 -7.50 14.34
CA GLY A 55 20.91 -6.44 13.78
C GLY A 55 20.52 -6.00 12.37
N ASP A 56 19.93 -6.87 11.55
CA ASP A 56 19.54 -6.55 10.17
C ASP A 56 18.14 -5.90 10.08
N VAL A 57 17.43 -5.83 11.20
CA VAL A 57 16.09 -5.20 11.30
C VAL A 57 16.14 -3.73 10.92
N SER A 58 17.21 -3.03 11.26
CA SER A 58 17.35 -1.59 11.02
C SER A 58 17.35 -1.26 9.52
N LEU A 59 18.01 -2.08 8.70
CA LEU A 59 18.05 -1.90 7.24
C LEU A 59 16.68 -2.20 6.62
N LEU A 60 16.02 -3.27 7.10
CA LEU A 60 14.68 -3.62 6.64
C LEU A 60 13.66 -2.55 7.01
N LEU A 61 13.74 -1.99 8.22
CA LEU A 61 12.87 -0.90 8.70
C LEU A 61 13.06 0.38 7.88
N LEU A 62 14.32 0.69 7.51
CA LEU A 62 14.62 1.85 6.66
C LEU A 62 14.00 1.69 5.27
N ALA A 63 14.16 0.52 4.66
CA ALA A 63 13.57 0.21 3.35
C ALA A 63 12.04 0.18 3.40
N ASP A 64 11.46 -0.37 4.47
CA ASP A 64 10.02 -0.44 4.68
C ASP A 64 9.41 0.96 4.78
N ARG A 65 10.04 1.86 5.54
CA ARG A 65 9.63 3.26 5.64
C ARG A 65 9.58 3.98 4.30
N ILE A 66 10.53 3.72 3.41
CA ILE A 66 10.55 4.30 2.06
C ILE A 66 9.42 3.70 1.22
N LEU A 67 9.27 2.37 1.25
CA LEU A 67 8.25 1.66 0.47
C LEU A 67 6.82 1.98 0.92
N ASP A 68 6.60 2.20 2.21
CA ASP A 68 5.32 2.62 2.77
C ASP A 68 4.92 4.00 2.21
N ARG A 69 5.85 4.95 2.17
CA ARG A 69 5.59 6.29 1.59
C ARG A 69 5.28 6.22 0.11
N VAL A 70 5.98 5.37 -0.64
CA VAL A 70 5.69 5.14 -2.06
C VAL A 70 4.30 4.53 -2.22
N ARG A 71 3.92 3.57 -1.38
CA ARG A 71 2.60 2.94 -1.41
C ARG A 71 1.48 3.94 -1.11
N GLU A 72 1.64 4.79 -0.09
CA GLU A 72 0.71 5.88 0.21
C GLU A 72 0.57 6.83 -0.99
N SER A 73 1.70 7.23 -1.59
CA SER A 73 1.70 8.14 -2.75
C SER A 73 0.99 7.54 -3.97
N ILE A 74 1.24 6.28 -4.30
CA ILE A 74 0.56 5.60 -5.42
C ILE A 74 -0.94 5.50 -5.15
N ASN A 75 -1.34 5.21 -3.91
CA ASN A 75 -2.75 5.14 -3.53
C ASN A 75 -3.46 6.49 -3.69
N VAL A 76 -2.81 7.59 -3.29
CA VAL A 76 -3.35 8.95 -3.48
C VAL A 76 -3.47 9.30 -4.97
N VAL A 77 -2.44 8.98 -5.76
CA VAL A 77 -2.46 9.21 -7.22
C VAL A 77 -3.56 8.39 -7.89
N GLY A 78 -3.75 7.14 -7.50
CA GLY A 78 -4.83 6.28 -7.99
C GLY A 78 -6.22 6.86 -7.69
N ASN A 79 -6.43 7.37 -6.48
CA ASN A 79 -7.68 8.05 -6.12
C ASN A 79 -7.91 9.33 -6.93
N ALA A 80 -6.85 10.10 -7.21
CA ALA A 80 -6.95 11.30 -8.05
C ALA A 80 -7.36 10.95 -9.49
N PHE A 81 -6.73 9.94 -10.10
CA PHE A 81 -7.14 9.46 -11.41
C PHE A 81 -8.56 8.89 -11.41
N GLY A 82 -8.91 8.09 -10.40
CA GLY A 82 -10.26 7.54 -10.23
C GLY A 82 -11.31 8.64 -10.13
N ALA A 83 -11.06 9.70 -9.35
CA ALA A 83 -11.95 10.85 -9.25
C ALA A 83 -12.14 11.55 -10.60
N VAL A 84 -11.08 11.73 -11.39
CA VAL A 84 -11.18 12.33 -12.73
C VAL A 84 -11.98 11.45 -13.69
N ILE A 85 -11.76 10.14 -13.67
CA ILE A 85 -12.50 9.17 -14.50
C ILE A 85 -13.98 9.18 -14.14
N ILE A 86 -14.31 9.07 -12.84
CA ILE A 86 -15.69 9.12 -12.35
C ILE A 86 -16.34 10.46 -12.72
N ASN A 87 -15.64 11.57 -12.53
CA ASN A 87 -16.14 12.90 -12.90
C ASN A 87 -16.40 13.03 -14.40
N HIS A 88 -15.64 12.34 -15.26
CA HIS A 88 -15.92 12.31 -16.70
C HIS A 88 -17.17 11.50 -17.03
N HIS A 89 -17.39 10.36 -16.37
CA HIS A 89 -18.53 9.48 -16.64
C HIS A 89 -19.85 9.95 -16.02
N VAL A 90 -19.80 10.59 -14.86
CA VAL A 90 -20.98 11.04 -14.10
C VAL A 90 -21.26 12.53 -14.32
N LYS A 91 -20.54 13.17 -15.26
CA LYS A 91 -20.60 14.62 -15.47
C LYS A 91 -22.02 15.14 -15.75
N GLU A 92 -22.77 14.42 -16.58
CA GLU A 92 -24.15 14.84 -16.93
C GLU A 92 -25.11 14.64 -15.76
N ASP A 93 -24.97 13.56 -14.99
CA ASP A 93 -25.75 13.31 -13.79
C ASP A 93 -25.44 14.33 -12.67
N LEU A 94 -24.16 14.71 -12.51
CA LEU A 94 -23.72 15.75 -11.58
C LEU A 94 -24.26 17.13 -11.96
N LEU A 95 -24.23 17.48 -13.25
CA LEU A 95 -24.81 18.75 -13.73
C LEU A 95 -26.33 18.77 -13.56
N ALA A 96 -27.01 17.66 -13.81
CA ALA A 96 -28.45 17.56 -13.54
C ALA A 96 -28.74 17.72 -12.03
N TYR A 97 -27.91 17.14 -11.17
CA TYR A 97 -28.03 17.25 -9.71
C TYR A 97 -27.76 18.69 -9.21
N ASP A 98 -26.72 19.36 -9.71
CA ASP A 98 -26.40 20.75 -9.39
C ASP A 98 -27.51 21.71 -9.81
N VAL A 99 -28.12 21.51 -10.99
CA VAL A 99 -29.25 22.35 -11.47
C VAL A 99 -30.50 22.15 -10.63
N LEU A 100 -30.80 20.91 -10.20
CA LEU A 100 -31.95 20.62 -9.33
C LEU A 100 -31.78 21.25 -7.95
N HIS A 101 -30.59 21.16 -7.34
CA HIS A 101 -30.35 21.71 -6.01
C HIS A 101 -30.04 23.21 -5.98
N ALA A 102 -29.60 23.82 -7.09
CA ALA A 102 -29.53 25.27 -7.22
C ALA A 102 -30.93 25.91 -7.20
N ASN A 103 -31.93 25.24 -7.77
CA ASN A 103 -33.32 25.70 -7.74
C ASN A 103 -33.96 25.57 -6.35
N ASP A 104 -33.62 24.54 -5.56
CA ASP A 104 -34.11 24.40 -4.18
C ASP A 104 -33.60 25.50 -3.23
N PHE A 105 -32.39 26.04 -3.49
CA PHE A 105 -31.84 27.16 -2.73
C PHE A 105 -32.50 28.51 -3.07
N ASP A 106 -32.90 28.73 -4.32
CA ASP A 106 -33.63 29.93 -4.75
C ASP A 106 -35.10 29.92 -4.28
N LEU A 107 -35.71 28.74 -4.16
CA LEU A 107 -37.09 28.58 -3.69
C LEU A 107 -37.28 28.68 -2.17
N ASN A 108 -36.25 28.39 -1.36
CA ASN A 108 -36.28 28.55 0.11
C ASN A 108 -35.67 29.88 0.61
N GLY A 109 -35.19 30.73 -0.30
CA GLY A 109 -34.63 32.05 0.00
C GLY A 109 -35.63 33.22 0.01
N LYS A 110 -36.94 32.92 -0.10
CA LYS A 110 -38.03 33.89 0.12
C LYS A 110 -38.78 33.61 1.41
#